data_AF-A0A1I7BQ70-F1
#
_entry.id   AF-A0A1I7BQ70-F1
#
_cell.length_a   1.000
_cell.length_b   1.000
_cell.length_c   1.000
_cell.angle_alpha   90.00
_cell.angle_beta   90.00
_cell.angle_gamma   90.00
#
_symmetry.space_group_name_H-M   'P 1'
#
loop_
_entity.id
_entity.type
_entity.pdbx_description
1 polymer ?
#
loop_
_entity_poly.entity_id
_entity_poly.type
_entity_poly.pdbx_seq_one_letter_code
_entity_poly.pdbx_strand_id
1 'polypeptide(L)' 'MPPKHDVTNPGARARCRHEGGEGALWVWISPHTPNVIQIDTPTVYNRTRWTVEQARELRSVLDSAIRASELS' A
#
# COMPACT_ATOMS: atom_id res chain seq x y z
N MET A 1 7.79 9.20 -14.69
CA MET A 1 8.07 8.95 -13.26
C MET A 1 6.83 8.33 -12.64
N PRO A 2 6.93 7.24 -11.86
CA PRO A 2 5.80 6.82 -11.03
C PRO A 2 5.45 7.95 -10.04
N PRO A 3 4.17 8.12 -9.69
CA PRO A 3 3.76 9.09 -8.69
C PRO A 3 4.49 8.81 -7.35
N LYS A 4 4.99 9.86 -6.71
CA LYS A 4 5.64 9.77 -5.40
C LYS A 4 4.56 9.71 -4.33
N HIS A 5 4.45 8.58 -3.66
CA HIS A 5 3.49 8.38 -2.57
C HIS A 5 4.12 8.74 -1.23
N ASP A 6 3.34 9.35 -0.34
CA ASP A 6 3.73 9.51 1.06
C ASP A 6 3.48 8.21 1.80
N VAL A 7 4.56 7.56 2.23
CA VAL A 7 4.57 6.25 2.89
C VAL A 7 4.94 6.36 4.38
N THR A 8 5.00 7.59 4.92
CA THR A 8 5.12 7.81 6.36
C THR A 8 3.77 7.57 7.03
N ASN A 9 3.74 6.97 8.24
CA ASN A 9 2.51 6.69 8.98
C ASN A 9 1.61 7.94 9.04
N PRO A 10 0.35 7.92 8.53
CA PRO A 10 -0.54 6.77 8.29
C PRO A 10 -0.43 6.05 6.94
N GLY A 11 0.41 6.52 6.02
CA GLY A 11 0.73 5.83 4.78
C GLY A 11 -0.08 6.24 3.55
N ALA A 12 0.24 5.56 2.46
CA ALA A 12 -0.42 5.71 1.18
C ALA A 12 -1.60 4.74 1.07
N ARG A 13 -2.69 5.22 0.49
CA ARG A 13 -3.91 4.44 0.29
C ARG A 13 -3.92 3.80 -1.11
N ALA A 14 -4.00 2.48 -1.18
CA ALA A 14 -4.15 1.73 -2.44
C ALA A 14 -5.57 1.17 -2.55
N ARG A 15 -6.34 1.59 -3.56
CA ARG A 15 -7.73 1.17 -3.73
C ARG A 15 -7.83 -0.27 -4.24
N CYS A 16 -8.82 -1.00 -3.74
CA CYS A 16 -9.07 -2.39 -4.11
C CYS A 16 -10.57 -2.71 -4.08
N ARG A 17 -10.95 -3.86 -4.65
CA ARG A 17 -12.30 -4.42 -4.49
C ARG A 17 -12.22 -5.73 -3.72
N HIS A 18 -13.10 -5.92 -2.75
CA HIS A 18 -13.21 -7.13 -1.94
C HIS A 18 -14.64 -7.66 -1.96
N GLU A 19 -14.89 -8.77 -1.29
CA GLU A 19 -16.20 -9.42 -1.23
C GLU A 19 -17.34 -8.55 -0.67
N GLY A 20 -17.00 -7.51 0.10
CA GLY A 20 -17.93 -6.53 0.66
C GLY A 20 -18.05 -5.23 -0.15
N GLY A 21 -17.36 -5.10 -1.30
CA GLY A 21 -17.43 -3.90 -2.16
C GLY A 21 -16.09 -3.20 -2.41
N GLU A 22 -16.15 -1.88 -2.60
CA GLU A 22 -14.96 -1.03 -2.79
C GLU A 22 -14.26 -0.79 -1.44
N GLY A 23 -12.95 -0.95 -1.43
CA GLY A 23 -12.13 -0.79 -0.24
C GLY A 23 -10.76 -0.18 -0.55
N ALA A 24 -9.90 -0.16 0.45
CA ALA A 24 -8.50 0.19 0.27
C ALA A 24 -7.61 -0.48 1.29
N LEU A 25 -6.34 -0.64 0.92
CA LEU A 25 -5.23 -0.96 1.81
C LEU A 25 -4.48 0.32 2.17
N TRP A 26 -3.90 0.34 3.36
CA TRP A 26 -2.92 1.36 3.75
C TRP A 26 -1.52 0.76 3.70
N VAL A 27 -0.58 1.48 3.10
CA VAL A 27 0.83 1.06 2.97
C VAL A 27 1.72 2.12 3.58
N TRP A 28 2.53 1.74 4.57
CA TRP A 28 3.45 2.65 5.24
C TRP A 28 4.72 1.94 5.71
N ILE A 29 5.75 2.72 5.99
CA ILE A 29 6.98 2.26 6.63
C ILE A 29 6.87 2.48 8.13
N SER A 30 7.16 1.43 8.91
CA SER A 30 7.12 1.53 10.36
C SER A 30 8.15 2.54 10.88
N PRO A 31 7.75 3.53 11.72
CA PRO A 31 8.69 4.46 12.32
C PRO A 31 9.60 3.78 13.36
N HIS A 32 9.22 2.59 13.84
CA HIS A 32 10.00 1.81 14.79
C HIS A 32 10.88 0.73 14.13
N THR A 33 10.54 0.33 12.91
CA THR A 33 11.27 -0.67 12.11
C THR A 33 11.33 -0.22 10.64
N PRO A 34 12.24 0.72 10.28
CA PRO A 34 12.26 1.38 8.97
C PRO A 34 12.47 0.44 7.77
N ASN A 35 12.95 -0.78 8.02
CA ASN A 35 13.11 -1.84 7.03
C ASN A 35 11.85 -2.71 6.84
N VAL A 36 10.74 -2.38 7.51
CA VAL A 36 9.48 -3.11 7.43
C VAL A 36 8.42 -2.23 6.77
N ILE A 37 7.91 -2.71 5.65
CA ILE A 37 6.73 -2.16 4.98
C ILE A 37 5.49 -2.84 5.58
N GLN A 38 4.62 -2.06 6.21
CA GLN A 38 3.35 -2.53 6.74
C GLN A 38 2.23 -2.27 5.73
N ILE A 39 1.38 -3.27 5.55
CA ILE A 39 0.19 -3.21 4.68
C ILE A 39 -1.02 -3.55 5.54
N ASP A 40 -1.79 -2.55 5.93
CA ASP A 40 -3.00 -2.77 6.70
C ASP A 40 -4.15 -3.16 5.78
N THR A 41 -4.55 -4.42 5.88
CA THR A 41 -5.71 -4.99 5.22
C THR A 41 -6.89 -5.02 6.18
N PRO A 42 -8.07 -4.50 5.81
CA PRO A 42 -9.28 -4.69 6.58
C PRO A 42 -9.56 -6.19 6.81
N THR A 43 -9.86 -6.53 8.07
CA THR A 43 -9.93 -7.91 8.62
C THR A 43 -10.92 -8.84 7.91
N VAL A 44 -11.80 -8.30 7.05
CA VAL A 44 -12.89 -9.03 6.38
C VAL A 44 -12.52 -9.46 4.95
N TYR A 45 -11.29 -9.24 4.48
CA TYR A 45 -10.95 -9.49 3.07
C TYR A 45 -10.37 -10.90 2.87
N ASN A 46 -11.24 -11.92 2.90
CA ASN A 46 -10.80 -13.29 2.57
C ASN A 46 -10.45 -13.45 1.07
N ARG A 47 -11.02 -12.59 0.21
CA ARG A 47 -10.78 -12.57 -1.25
C ARG A 47 -10.73 -11.14 -1.78
N THR A 48 -9.52 -10.62 -1.98
CA THR A 48 -9.30 -9.31 -2.62
C THR A 48 -9.11 -9.49 -4.12
N ARG A 49 -9.85 -8.73 -4.94
CA ARG A 49 -9.70 -8.65 -6.40
C ARG A 49 -9.21 -7.26 -6.78
N TRP A 50 -8.30 -7.23 -7.75
CA TRP A 50 -7.71 -5.99 -8.25
C TRP A 50 -7.99 -5.90 -9.74
N THR A 51 -8.40 -4.73 -10.21
CA THR A 51 -8.25 -4.41 -11.63
C THR A 51 -6.75 -4.27 -11.94
N VAL A 52 -6.37 -4.38 -13.22
CA VAL A 52 -4.98 -4.15 -13.63
C VAL A 52 -4.50 -2.75 -13.22
N GLU A 53 -5.36 -1.74 -13.30
CA GLU A 53 -5.03 -0.37 -12.88
C GLU A 53 -4.84 -0.25 -11.36
N GLN A 54 -5.68 -0.89 -10.56
CA GLN A 54 -5.50 -0.94 -9.11
C GLN A 54 -4.19 -1.68 -8.74
N ALA A 55 -3.85 -2.74 -9.47
CA ALA A 55 -2.58 -3.45 -9.26
C ALA A 55 -1.36 -2.58 -9.64
N ARG A 56 -1.48 -1.75 -10.69
CA ARG A 56 -0.44 -0.75 -11.03
C ARG A 56 -0.30 0.30 -9.95
N GLU A 57 -1.41 0.78 -9.37
CA GLU A 57 -1.40 1.72 -8.25
C GLU A 57 -0.68 1.12 -7.04
N LEU A 58 -1.05 -0.11 -6.64
CA LEU A 58 -0.40 -0.82 -5.54
C LEU A 58 1.11 -0.99 -5.80
N ARG A 59 1.52 -1.40 -7.00
CA ARG A 59 2.94 -1.51 -7.36
C ARG A 59 3.66 -0.17 -7.19
N SER A 60 3.07 0.93 -7.65
CA SER A 60 3.69 2.27 -7.53
C SER A 60 3.86 2.70 -6.07
N VAL A 61 2.90 2.36 -5.21
CA VAL A 61 2.96 2.63 -3.77
C VAL A 61 4.07 1.80 -3.12
N LEU A 62 4.14 0.50 -3.43
CA LEU A 62 5.18 -0.40 -2.92
C LEU A 62 6.58 0.01 -3.39
N ASP A 63 6.74 0.40 -4.65
CA ASP A 63 8.01 0.90 -5.19
C ASP A 63 8.44 2.19 -4.46
N SER A 64 7.49 3.05 -4.07
CA SER A 64 7.78 4.25 -3.27
C SER A 64 8.24 3.90 -1.86
N ALA A 65 7.61 2.90 -1.24
CA ALA A 65 7.98 2.40 0.09
C ALA A 65 9.37 1.77 0.10
N ILE A 66 9.69 0.93 -0.88
CA ILE A 66 11.03 0.32 -1.01
C ILE A 66 12.10 1.41 -1.10
N ARG A 67 11.92 2.37 -2.02
CA ARG A 67 12.88 3.47 -2.19
C ARG A 67 13.05 4.33 -0.95
N ALA A 68 11.97 4.59 -0.21
CA ALA A 68 12.06 5.36 1.03
C ALA A 68 12.80 4.58 2.13
N SER A 69 12.67 3.25 2.19
CA SER A 69 13.40 2.41 3.15
C SER A 69 14.91 2.34 2.85
N GLU A 70 15.32 2.40 1.58
CA GLU A 70 16.74 2.41 1.19
C GLU A 70 17.46 3.73 1.52
N LEU A 71 16.69 4.79 1.80
CA LEU A 71 17.19 6.14 2.13
C LEU A 71 17.19 6.44 3.63
N SER A 72 16.67 5.54 4.45
CA SER A 72 16.50 5.70 5.91
C SER A 72 17.60 4.97 6.67
#